data_AF-A0A7C5MLC5-F1
#
_entry.id   AF-A0A7C5MLC5-F1
#
_cell.length_a   1.000
_cell.length_b   1.000
_cell.length_c   1.000
_cell.angle_alpha   90.00
_cell.angle_beta   90.00
_cell.angle_gamma   90.00
#
_symmetry.space_group_name_H-M   'P 1'
#
loop_
_entity.id
_entity.type
_entity.pdbx_description
1 polymer ?
#
loop_
_entity_poly.entity_id
_entity_poly.type
_entity_poly.pdbx_seq_one_letter_code
_entity_poly.pdbx_strand_id
1 'polypeptide(L)'
;MKFKFLERSWMFSLLFLLMIANTVFSQSSDDSVDDIENKKLKDSKNYIGLAVGTSTASGICYRYMDNWGIQFTIIPPIINDDYEFVDGGITLLKEFFSARWIRLFIYTAVSAVYEHTYTYDYSLEEEIKYELKRLLLNWGIGPGLSFTGNILVLI
;
A
#
# COMPACT_ATOMS: atom_id res chain seq x y z
N MET A 1 1.90 10.25 -32.25
CA MET A 1 1.30 9.73 -31.00
C MET A 1 2.25 8.72 -30.34
N LYS A 2 3.35 9.19 -29.76
CA LYS A 2 4.30 8.41 -28.93
C LYS A 2 4.92 9.40 -27.93
N PHE A 3 5.33 8.93 -26.76
CA PHE A 3 5.92 9.68 -25.63
C PHE A 3 4.97 10.15 -24.51
N LYS A 4 4.16 9.25 -23.94
CA LYS A 4 3.69 9.37 -22.53
C LYS A 4 4.14 8.22 -21.61
N PHE A 5 4.76 7.18 -22.16
CA PHE A 5 5.18 6.00 -21.39
C PHE A 5 6.56 6.17 -20.74
N LEU A 6 7.47 6.94 -21.36
CA LEU A 6 8.85 7.14 -20.88
C LEU A 6 8.91 7.98 -19.58
N GLU A 7 7.94 8.88 -19.37
CA GLU A 7 7.89 9.74 -18.19
C GLU A 7 7.39 9.03 -16.92
N ARG A 8 6.81 7.83 -17.02
CA ARG A 8 6.40 7.07 -15.82
C ARG A 8 7.51 6.17 -15.30
N SER A 9 8.39 5.68 -16.17
CA SER A 9 9.45 4.73 -15.80
C SER A 9 10.48 5.33 -14.83
N TRP A 10 10.83 6.61 -14.98
CA TRP A 10 11.80 7.25 -14.09
C TRP A 10 11.23 7.47 -12.68
N MET A 11 9.92 7.68 -12.53
CA MET A 11 9.27 7.79 -11.22
C MET A 11 9.36 6.48 -10.44
N PHE A 12 9.18 5.33 -11.12
CA PHE A 12 9.37 4.02 -10.50
C PHE A 12 10.83 3.77 -10.11
N SER A 13 11.79 4.17 -10.95
CA SER A 13 13.21 4.08 -10.61
C SER A 13 13.59 5.00 -9.45
N LEU A 14 13.01 6.20 -9.37
CA LEU A 14 13.21 7.15 -8.26
C LEU A 14 12.63 6.60 -6.95
N LEU A 15 11.41 6.06 -6.98
CA LEU A 15 10.78 5.40 -5.83
C LEU A 15 11.61 4.20 -5.36
N PHE A 16 12.09 3.37 -6.29
CA PHE A 16 12.95 2.23 -5.98
C PHE A 16 14.29 2.68 -5.36
N LEU A 17 14.90 3.74 -5.88
CA LEU A 17 16.10 4.36 -5.31
C LEU A 17 15.87 4.95 -3.92
N LEU A 18 14.71 5.59 -3.69
CA LEU A 18 14.34 6.11 -2.37
C LEU A 18 14.12 4.96 -1.37
N MET A 19 13.57 3.82 -1.80
CA MET A 19 13.46 2.64 -0.93
C MET A 19 14.83 2.06 -0.56
N ILE A 20 15.76 1.98 -1.53
CA ILE A 20 17.15 1.53 -1.29
C ILE A 20 17.89 2.51 -0.36
N ALA A 21 17.73 3.82 -0.60
CA ALA A 21 18.38 4.85 0.23
C ALA A 21 17.93 4.74 1.70
N ASN A 22 16.63 4.57 1.95
CA ASN A 22 16.12 4.35 3.30
C ASN A 22 16.66 3.06 3.95
N THR A 23 16.93 2.01 3.16
CA THR A 23 17.52 0.76 3.69
C THR A 23 19.00 0.94 4.06
N VAL A 24 19.74 1.77 3.34
CA VAL A 24 21.17 2.05 3.62
C VAL A 24 21.34 2.99 4.82
N PHE A 25 20.53 4.05 4.91
CA PHE A 25 20.57 4.96 6.07
C PHE A 25 20.11 4.29 7.38
N SER A 26 19.31 3.22 7.31
CA SER A 26 18.94 2.42 8.49
C SER A 26 20.10 1.60 9.07
N GLN A 27 21.24 1.47 8.37
CA GLN A 27 22.39 0.69 8.84
C GLN A 27 23.45 1.52 9.59
N SER A 28 23.33 2.86 9.64
CA SER A 28 24.40 3.73 10.15
C SER A 28 24.15 4.34 11.54
N SER A 29 23.24 3.78 12.34
CA SER A 29 22.98 4.23 13.71
C SER A 29 23.42 3.18 14.75
N ASP A 30 24.19 3.64 15.74
CA ASP A 30 24.91 2.92 16.79
C ASP A 30 24.26 1.62 17.34
N ASP A 31 25.03 0.53 17.29
CA ASP A 31 24.69 -0.84 17.70
C ASP A 31 24.42 -1.05 19.22
N SER A 32 24.40 -0.02 20.07
CA SER A 32 24.26 -0.19 21.54
C SER A 32 22.99 0.38 22.18
N VAL A 33 22.30 1.30 21.51
CA VAL A 33 20.97 1.80 21.93
C VAL A 33 19.85 1.02 21.21
N ASP A 34 20.19 0.47 20.05
CA ASP A 34 19.34 -0.30 19.16
C ASP A 34 18.73 -1.55 19.79
N ASP A 35 19.44 -2.28 20.66
CA ASP A 35 18.95 -3.56 21.20
C ASP A 35 17.73 -3.41 22.12
N ILE A 36 17.58 -2.27 22.80
CA ILE A 36 16.43 -2.02 23.69
C ILE A 36 15.20 -1.57 22.89
N GLU A 37 15.40 -0.76 21.85
CA GLU A 37 14.34 -0.27 20.98
C GLU A 37 13.88 -1.34 19.99
N ASN A 38 14.81 -2.14 19.46
CA ASN A 38 14.53 -3.30 18.61
C ASN A 38 13.76 -4.40 19.34
N LYS A 39 14.00 -4.60 20.65
CA LYS A 39 13.20 -5.53 21.46
C LYS A 39 11.75 -5.06 21.60
N LYS A 40 11.54 -3.74 21.80
CA LYS A 40 10.18 -3.14 21.83
C LYS A 40 9.46 -3.21 20.48
N LEU A 41 10.16 -3.04 19.36
CA LEU A 41 9.56 -3.16 18.02
C LEU A 41 9.24 -4.61 17.63
N LYS A 42 10.05 -5.56 18.12
CA LYS A 42 9.79 -7.00 17.98
C LYS A 42 8.58 -7.46 18.80
N ASP A 43 8.39 -6.87 19.99
CA ASP A 43 7.28 -7.18 20.90
C ASP A 43 6.00 -6.36 20.62
N SER A 44 6.06 -5.31 19.78
CA SER A 44 4.86 -4.55 19.45
C SER A 44 3.90 -5.40 18.62
N LYS A 45 2.69 -5.62 19.13
CA LYS A 45 1.63 -6.29 18.35
C LYS A 45 0.94 -5.34 17.38
N ASN A 46 1.24 -4.04 17.43
CA ASN A 46 0.53 -3.02 16.67
C ASN A 46 1.51 -2.25 15.78
N TYR A 47 1.14 -2.08 14.51
CA TYR A 47 1.93 -1.38 13.51
C TYR A 47 1.03 -0.42 12.75
N ILE A 48 1.54 0.79 12.52
CA ILE A 48 0.96 1.77 11.59
C ILE A 48 2.00 1.97 10.50
N GLY A 49 1.56 1.97 9.26
CA GLY A 49 2.48 1.87 8.16
C GLY A 49 1.88 2.12 6.79
N LEU A 50 2.65 1.75 5.78
CA LEU A 50 2.24 1.77 4.39
C LEU A 50 2.14 0.33 3.88
N ALA A 51 1.07 0.06 3.15
CA ALA A 51 0.85 -1.17 2.42
C ALA A 51 0.87 -0.90 0.92
N VAL A 52 1.54 -1.76 0.16
CA VAL A 52 1.52 -1.73 -1.31
C VAL A 52 1.13 -3.11 -1.80
N GLY A 53 -0.03 -3.21 -2.44
CA GLY A 53 -0.56 -4.45 -3.01
C GLY A 53 -0.62 -4.40 -4.53
N THR A 54 -0.21 -5.48 -5.19
CA THR A 54 -0.33 -5.64 -6.65
C THR A 54 -1.77 -5.83 -7.10
N SER A 55 -2.55 -6.61 -6.34
CA SER A 55 -3.95 -6.98 -6.63
C SER A 55 -4.94 -6.58 -5.54
N THR A 56 -4.47 -5.93 -4.47
CA THR A 56 -5.24 -5.57 -3.27
C THR A 56 -5.01 -4.11 -2.92
N ALA A 57 -5.74 -3.60 -1.93
CA ALA A 57 -5.60 -2.22 -1.48
C ALA A 57 -4.14 -1.84 -1.16
N SER A 58 -3.77 -0.63 -1.56
CA SER A 58 -2.51 0.03 -1.17
C SER A 58 -2.83 1.22 -0.26
N GLY A 59 -1.86 1.86 0.37
CA GLY A 59 -2.07 3.09 1.16
C GLY A 59 -1.69 2.96 2.62
N ILE A 60 -2.34 3.75 3.48
CA ILE A 60 -2.06 3.75 4.91
C ILE A 60 -2.69 2.50 5.52
N CYS A 61 -1.95 1.83 6.38
CA CYS A 61 -2.44 0.64 7.04
C CYS A 61 -2.23 0.65 8.55
N TYR A 62 -3.18 0.03 9.25
CA TYR A 62 -3.02 -0.39 10.64
C TYR A 62 -3.01 -1.92 10.67
N ARG A 63 -2.02 -2.50 11.33
CA ARG A 63 -1.85 -3.95 11.46
C ARG A 63 -1.75 -4.33 12.92
N TYR A 64 -2.55 -5.30 13.32
CA TYR A 64 -2.36 -6.07 14.54
C TYR A 64 -1.68 -7.40 14.19
N MET A 65 -0.66 -7.81 14.94
CA MET A 65 0.13 -9.02 14.69
C MET A 65 0.37 -9.80 15.98
N ASP A 66 -0.12 -11.03 16.03
CA ASP A 66 0.23 -12.05 17.03
C ASP A 66 0.60 -13.35 16.27
N ASN A 67 0.02 -14.50 16.61
CA ASN A 67 0.18 -15.72 15.80
C ASN A 67 -0.39 -15.57 14.38
N TRP A 68 -1.44 -14.76 14.23
CA TRP A 68 -2.04 -14.32 12.99
C TRP A 68 -2.19 -12.80 13.06
N GLY A 69 -2.07 -12.14 11.91
CA GLY A 69 -2.22 -10.70 11.82
C GLY A 69 -3.45 -10.29 11.03
N ILE A 70 -4.05 -9.17 11.43
CA ILE A 70 -5.11 -8.52 10.65
C ILE A 70 -4.61 -7.13 10.31
N GLN A 71 -4.80 -6.74 9.06
CA GLN A 71 -4.46 -5.41 8.57
C GLN A 71 -5.66 -4.77 7.90
N PHE A 72 -5.88 -3.50 8.25
CA PHE A 72 -6.80 -2.61 7.55
C PHE A 72 -5.96 -1.66 6.72
N THR A 73 -6.31 -1.52 5.45
CA THR A 73 -5.63 -0.64 4.49
C THR A 73 -6.65 0.33 3.91
N ILE A 74 -6.26 1.60 3.76
CA ILE A 74 -7.09 2.62 3.13
C ILE A 74 -6.22 3.56 2.31
N ILE A 75 -6.69 3.88 1.10
CA ILE A 75 -6.23 5.05 0.34
C ILE A 75 -7.13 6.22 0.75
N PRO A 76 -6.57 7.33 1.26
CA PRO A 76 -7.35 8.54 1.50
C PRO A 76 -8.18 8.91 0.27
N PRO A 77 -9.44 9.34 0.45
CA PRO A 77 -10.31 9.64 -0.67
C PRO A 77 -9.71 10.72 -1.56
N ILE A 78 -9.68 10.47 -2.86
CA ILE A 78 -9.34 11.49 -3.86
C ILE A 78 -10.66 11.99 -4.42
N ILE A 79 -11.03 13.22 -4.09
CA ILE A 79 -12.30 13.84 -4.49
C ILE A 79 -11.97 15.15 -5.20
N ASN A 80 -12.34 15.24 -6.47
CA ASN A 80 -12.29 16.42 -7.32
C ASN A 80 -13.61 16.55 -8.09
N ASP A 81 -13.82 17.68 -8.77
CA ASP A 81 -15.07 17.97 -9.52
C ASP A 81 -15.43 16.89 -10.56
N ASP A 82 -14.43 16.17 -11.07
CA ASP A 82 -14.58 15.18 -12.15
C ASP A 82 -14.42 13.72 -11.69
N TYR A 83 -13.97 13.49 -10.44
CA TYR A 83 -13.52 12.17 -10.02
C TYR A 83 -13.57 11.98 -8.50
N GLU A 84 -14.17 10.87 -8.06
CA GLU A 84 -14.08 10.39 -6.68
C GLU A 84 -13.49 8.98 -6.66
N PHE A 85 -12.51 8.76 -5.79
CA PHE A 85 -11.88 7.46 -5.60
C PHE A 85 -11.68 7.16 -4.13
N VAL A 86 -12.08 5.96 -3.73
CA VAL A 86 -11.85 5.40 -2.40
C VAL A 86 -11.45 3.95 -2.56
N ASP A 87 -10.39 3.54 -1.88
CA ASP A 87 -9.98 2.13 -1.81
C ASP A 87 -9.72 1.76 -0.36
N GLY A 88 -10.28 0.62 0.05
CA GLY A 88 -10.09 0.08 1.37
C GLY A 88 -10.05 -1.44 1.34
N GLY A 89 -9.28 -2.04 2.23
CA GLY A 89 -9.14 -3.49 2.27
C GLY A 89 -8.83 -4.04 3.65
N ILE A 90 -9.15 -5.32 3.80
CA ILE A 90 -8.82 -6.12 4.98
C ILE A 90 -7.92 -7.25 4.52
N THR A 91 -6.83 -7.46 5.24
CA THR A 91 -5.84 -8.50 4.95
C THR A 91 -5.62 -9.34 6.20
N LEU A 92 -5.70 -10.66 6.05
CA LEU A 92 -5.28 -11.64 7.04
C LEU A 92 -3.86 -12.09 6.70
N LEU A 93 -2.97 -12.10 7.69
CA LEU A 93 -1.54 -12.33 7.56
C LEU A 93 -1.12 -13.50 8.44
N LYS A 94 -0.23 -14.35 7.94
CA LYS A 94 0.46 -15.37 8.74
C LYS A 94 1.96 -15.23 8.54
N GLU A 95 2.66 -14.81 9.59
CA GLU A 95 4.12 -14.75 9.59
C GLU A 95 4.69 -16.17 9.63
N PHE A 96 5.66 -16.44 8.76
CA PHE A 96 6.40 -17.71 8.74
C PHE A 96 7.91 -17.52 8.91
N PHE A 97 8.40 -16.28 8.75
CA PHE A 97 9.81 -15.96 8.96
C PHE A 97 9.96 -14.53 9.50
N SER A 98 10.90 -14.36 10.44
CA SER A 98 11.14 -13.10 11.15
C SER A 98 12.63 -12.93 11.42
N ALA A 99 13.20 -11.82 10.96
CA ALA A 99 14.58 -11.39 11.19
C ALA A 99 14.59 -9.95 11.75
N ARG A 100 15.78 -9.41 12.08
CA ARG A 100 15.93 -8.07 12.68
C ARG A 100 15.16 -6.98 11.91
N TRP A 101 15.22 -7.01 10.59
CA TRP A 101 14.67 -5.94 9.74
C TRP A 101 13.57 -6.41 8.77
N ILE A 102 13.40 -7.73 8.62
CA ILE A 102 12.57 -8.32 7.57
C ILE A 102 11.63 -9.34 8.20
N ARG A 103 10.37 -9.31 7.78
CA ARG A 103 9.35 -10.32 8.09
C ARG A 103 8.68 -10.80 6.83
N LEU A 104 8.41 -12.10 6.74
CA LEU A 104 7.74 -12.72 5.60
C LEU A 104 6.40 -13.31 6.04
N PHE A 105 5.39 -13.09 5.21
CA PHE A 105 4.01 -13.45 5.45
C PHE A 105 3.45 -14.24 4.28
N ILE A 106 2.52 -15.14 4.56
CA ILE A 106 1.49 -15.49 3.59
C ILE A 106 0.24 -14.72 3.95
N TYR A 107 -0.53 -14.26 2.97
CA TYR A 107 -1.69 -13.43 3.21
C TYR A 107 -2.87 -13.84 2.33
N THR A 108 -4.06 -13.50 2.80
CA THR A 108 -5.28 -13.40 1.98
C THR A 108 -5.92 -12.05 2.27
N ALA A 109 -6.42 -11.39 1.24
CA ALA A 109 -6.94 -10.04 1.33
C ALA A 109 -8.17 -9.87 0.45
N VAL A 110 -9.04 -8.97 0.90
CA VAL A 110 -10.18 -8.47 0.14
C VAL A 110 -10.10 -6.95 0.16
N SER A 111 -10.28 -6.31 -0.98
CA SER A 111 -10.41 -4.86 -1.08
C SER A 111 -11.64 -4.45 -1.88
N ALA A 112 -12.17 -3.28 -1.55
CA ALA A 112 -13.27 -2.63 -2.22
C ALA A 112 -12.79 -1.28 -2.75
N VAL A 113 -12.92 -1.10 -4.05
CA VAL A 113 -12.59 0.14 -4.74
C VAL A 113 -13.89 0.77 -5.22
N TYR A 114 -14.15 1.99 -4.78
CA TYR A 114 -15.21 2.84 -5.30
C TYR A 114 -14.61 3.89 -6.23
N GLU A 115 -15.16 3.99 -7.42
CA GLU A 115 -14.81 4.96 -8.45
C GLU A 115 -16.06 5.68 -8.93
N HIS A 116 -16.03 7.01 -8.90
CA HIS A 116 -17.01 7.87 -9.53
C HIS A 116 -16.29 8.75 -10.54
N THR A 117 -16.75 8.80 -11.78
CA THR A 117 -16.14 9.62 -12.83
C THR A 117 -17.22 10.38 -13.57
N TYR A 118 -16.98 11.68 -13.77
CA TYR A 118 -17.78 12.54 -14.62
C TYR A 118 -17.11 12.66 -15.98
N THR A 119 -17.87 12.49 -17.06
CA THR A 119 -17.37 12.69 -18.42
C THR A 119 -18.28 13.68 -19.15
N TYR A 120 -17.66 14.66 -19.79
CA TYR A 120 -18.34 15.67 -20.61
C TYR A 120 -18.17 15.32 -22.08
N ASP A 121 -19.27 15.26 -22.80
CA ASP A 121 -19.24 15.19 -24.26
C ASP A 121 -19.49 16.60 -24.83
N TYR A 122 -18.45 17.19 -25.42
CA TYR A 122 -18.49 18.51 -26.06
C TYR A 122 -18.85 18.44 -27.55
N SER A 123 -19.24 17.27 -28.07
CA SER A 123 -19.59 17.10 -29.49
C SER A 123 -21.02 17.54 -29.85
N LEU A 124 -21.83 17.89 -28.85
CA LEU A 124 -23.22 18.36 -29.00
C LEU A 124 -23.34 19.83 -28.54
N GLU A 125 -24.32 20.57 -29.08
CA GLU A 125 -24.61 21.97 -28.67
C GLU A 125 -25.05 22.09 -27.20
N GLU A 126 -25.41 20.96 -26.56
CA GLU A 126 -25.74 20.88 -25.14
C GLU A 126 -24.67 20.08 -24.38
N GLU A 127 -24.29 20.58 -23.20
CA GLU A 127 -23.33 19.91 -22.31
C GLU A 127 -24.01 18.71 -21.63
N ILE A 128 -23.72 17.50 -22.12
CA ILE A 128 -24.24 16.26 -21.53
C ILE A 128 -23.22 15.73 -20.51
N LYS A 129 -23.62 15.71 -19.24
CA LYS A 129 -22.86 15.13 -18.13
C LYS A 129 -23.17 13.64 -17.99
N TYR A 130 -22.17 12.79 -18.19
CA TYR A 130 -22.25 11.36 -17.91
C TYR A 130 -21.68 11.05 -16.54
N GLU A 131 -22.45 10.34 -15.71
CA GLU A 131 -21.98 9.81 -14.42
C GLU A 131 -21.67 8.31 -14.56
N LEU A 132 -20.46 7.92 -14.19
CA LEU A 132 -20.06 6.52 -14.11
C LEU A 132 -19.68 6.19 -12.67
N LYS A 133 -20.43 5.27 -12.04
CA LYS A 133 -20.16 4.76 -10.69
C LYS A 133 -19.77 3.29 -10.77
N ARG A 134 -18.64 2.92 -10.16
CA ARG A 134 -18.12 1.56 -10.11
C ARG A 134 -17.79 1.18 -8.68
N LEU A 135 -18.16 -0.05 -8.32
CA LEU A 135 -17.70 -0.72 -7.12
C LEU A 135 -17.00 -2.01 -7.57
N LEU A 136 -15.70 -2.10 -7.33
CA LEU A 136 -14.87 -3.25 -7.67
C LEU A 136 -14.48 -3.96 -6.38
N LEU A 137 -14.67 -5.27 -6.35
CA LEU A 137 -14.20 -6.12 -5.27
C LEU A 137 -13.02 -6.94 -5.76
N ASN A 138 -11.88 -6.75 -5.13
CA ASN A 138 -10.67 -7.52 -5.43
C ASN A 138 -10.38 -8.48 -4.28
N TRP A 139 -9.83 -9.63 -4.64
CA TRP A 139 -9.40 -10.67 -3.73
C TRP A 139 -7.98 -11.06 -4.13
N GLY A 140 -7.12 -11.27 -3.14
CA GLY A 140 -5.73 -11.61 -3.35
C GLY A 140 -5.25 -12.60 -2.31
N ILE A 141 -4.37 -13.50 -2.73
CA ILE A 141 -3.65 -14.42 -1.85
C ILE A 141 -2.22 -14.47 -2.35
N GLY A 142 -1.25 -14.40 -1.45
CA GLY A 142 0.13 -14.32 -1.89
C GLY A 142 1.14 -14.24 -0.76
N PRO A 143 2.43 -14.13 -1.11
CA PRO A 143 3.47 -13.79 -0.17
C PRO A 143 3.49 -12.29 0.12
N GLY A 144 3.82 -11.93 1.34
CA GLY A 144 4.02 -10.55 1.79
C GLY A 144 5.38 -10.38 2.46
N LEU A 145 5.93 -9.18 2.38
CA LEU A 145 7.20 -8.82 3.00
C LEU A 145 7.06 -7.50 3.74
N SER A 146 7.49 -7.46 5.00
CA SER A 146 7.53 -6.22 5.78
C SER A 146 8.94 -5.85 6.20
N PHE A 147 9.25 -4.56 6.05
CA PHE A 147 10.46 -3.94 6.57
C PHE A 147 10.12 -3.17 7.85
N THR A 148 10.88 -3.42 8.92
CA THR A 148 10.78 -2.74 10.24
C THR A 148 9.38 -2.73 10.88
N GLY A 149 8.44 -3.51 10.34
CA GLY A 149 7.02 -3.51 10.73
C GLY A 149 6.17 -2.41 10.08
N ASN A 150 6.79 -1.34 9.58
CA ASN A 150 6.10 -0.12 9.13
C ASN A 150 5.82 -0.08 7.62
N ILE A 151 6.54 -0.86 6.82
CA ILE A 151 6.28 -0.96 5.38
C ILE A 151 5.94 -2.42 5.09
N LEU A 152 4.84 -2.67 4.39
CA LEU A 152 4.46 -3.99 3.89
C LEU A 152 4.19 -3.95 2.40
N VAL A 153 4.76 -4.94 1.73
CA VAL A 153 4.55 -5.21 0.31
C VAL A 153 3.81 -6.54 0.21
N LEU A 154 2.66 -6.53 -0.47
CA LEU A 154 1.83 -7.68 -0.77
C LEU A 154 1.96 -7.97 -2.27
N ILE A 155 2.46 -9.17 -2.62
CA ILE A 155 2.83 -9.55 -3.99
C ILE A 155 1.76 -10.44 -4.60
#